data_AF-A0A8T7BR28-F1
#
_entry.id   AF-A0A8T7BR28-F1
#
_cell.length_a   1.000
_cell.length_b   1.000
_cell.length_c   1.000
_cell.angle_alpha   90.00
_cell.angle_beta   90.00
_cell.angle_gamma   90.00
#
_symmetry.space_group_name_H-M   'P 1'
#
loop_
_entity.id
_entity.type
_entity.pdbx_description
1 polymer ?
#
loop_
_entity_poly.entity_id
_entity_poly.type
_entity_poly.pdbx_seq_one_letter_code
_entity_poly.pdbx_strand_id
1 'polypeptide(L)'
;MKTSIRDIIDTLNSVNILKNIDIAIIEDIADHIETDSFAEGEFLVKHGELSERLFFIFDGKIEVKNPLNSDFLLQNSVTLARGGVIGEISLVVNTAYTADIIALRKTTVLYLNRDRFNYLVKKYRVFAEVLSNLITRRMGHSGGINKVGRYELLGKLGQGGMSTVFNAFDCELEREVAIKMLKYHLAFDSDYIERFEREARVIASLNHPNIVNVYEIVAEYSTRFIVMEKLHGDNLSVIQKKVGAFNLYETRMILSQLADALQYAHHHGERGIVHRDIKPSNIVMDKSGKIKLTDFGVAGPPRDQEINIEGTPSYLAPEII
;
A
#
# COMPACT_ATOMS: atom_id res chain seq x y z
N MET A 1 -5.68 -0.90 -39.23
CA MET A 1 -5.40 -2.33 -38.96
C MET A 1 -6.14 -2.65 -37.68
N LYS A 2 -7.03 -3.66 -37.67
CA LYS A 2 -7.59 -4.13 -36.40
C LYS A 2 -6.45 -4.78 -35.61
N THR A 3 -6.20 -4.31 -34.40
CA THR A 3 -5.22 -4.92 -33.49
C THR A 3 -5.62 -6.38 -33.26
N SER A 4 -4.71 -7.33 -33.50
CA SER A 4 -5.03 -8.74 -33.27
C SER A 4 -5.01 -9.04 -31.76
N ILE A 5 -5.80 -10.03 -31.31
CA ILE A 5 -5.78 -10.46 -29.90
C ILE A 5 -4.37 -10.86 -29.44
N ARG A 6 -3.56 -11.41 -30.36
CA ARG A 6 -2.17 -11.77 -30.12
C ARG A 6 -1.31 -10.55 -29.82
N ASP A 7 -1.49 -9.46 -30.57
CA ASP A 7 -0.76 -8.21 -30.32
C ASP A 7 -1.16 -7.57 -28.98
N ILE A 8 -2.45 -7.70 -28.59
CA ILE A 8 -2.96 -7.25 -27.29
C ILE A 8 -2.25 -8.01 -26.17
N ILE A 9 -2.23 -9.34 -26.25
CA ILE A 9 -1.55 -10.21 -25.29
C ILE A 9 -0.06 -9.87 -25.20
N ASP A 10 0.62 -9.71 -26.33
CA ASP A 10 2.04 -9.35 -26.39
C ASP A 10 2.31 -7.98 -25.73
N THR A 11 1.39 -7.03 -25.93
CA THR A 11 1.48 -5.72 -25.29
C THR A 11 1.26 -5.82 -23.79
N LEU A 12 0.24 -6.55 -23.32
CA LEU A 12 0.01 -6.76 -21.90
C LEU A 12 1.21 -7.43 -21.24
N ASN A 13 1.78 -8.46 -21.87
CA ASN A 13 3.00 -9.11 -21.40
C ASN A 13 4.21 -8.18 -21.39
N SER A 14 4.26 -7.15 -22.25
CA SER A 14 5.34 -6.16 -22.21
C SER A 14 5.25 -5.21 -21.00
N VAL A 15 4.04 -5.05 -20.43
CA VAL A 15 3.81 -4.22 -19.25
C VAL A 15 4.53 -4.86 -18.06
N ASN A 16 5.51 -4.15 -17.50
CA ASN A 16 6.41 -4.71 -16.48
C ASN A 16 5.69 -5.29 -15.25
N ILE A 17 4.53 -4.74 -14.90
CA ILE A 17 3.71 -5.22 -13.78
C ILE A 17 2.88 -6.48 -14.10
N LEU A 18 2.60 -6.76 -15.38
CA LEU A 18 1.81 -7.92 -15.82
C LEU A 18 2.69 -9.11 -16.24
N LYS A 19 4.00 -8.91 -16.42
CA LYS A 19 4.97 -9.92 -16.90
C LYS A 19 4.96 -11.26 -16.18
N ASN A 20 4.59 -11.28 -14.90
CA ASN A 20 4.62 -12.49 -14.07
C ASN A 20 3.23 -13.08 -13.82
N ILE A 21 2.21 -12.58 -14.53
CA ILE A 21 0.85 -13.14 -14.46
C ILE A 21 0.79 -14.34 -15.41
N ASP A 22 0.06 -15.38 -14.99
CA ASP A 22 -0.23 -16.55 -15.82
C ASP A 22 -0.84 -16.11 -17.17
N ILE A 23 -0.35 -16.70 -18.26
CA ILE A 23 -0.78 -16.37 -19.62
C ILE A 23 -2.29 -16.54 -19.81
N ALA A 24 -2.91 -17.52 -19.15
CA ALA A 24 -4.36 -17.74 -19.24
C ALA A 24 -5.16 -16.58 -18.63
N ILE A 25 -4.60 -15.92 -17.59
CA ILE A 25 -5.21 -14.72 -17.00
C ILE A 25 -5.01 -13.53 -17.94
N ILE A 26 -3.84 -13.40 -18.59
CA ILE A 26 -3.59 -12.34 -19.57
C ILE A 26 -4.54 -12.47 -20.77
N GLU A 27 -4.79 -13.69 -21.24
CA GLU A 27 -5.76 -13.98 -22.29
C GLU A 27 -7.18 -13.53 -21.89
N ASP A 28 -7.64 -13.88 -20.68
CA ASP A 28 -8.95 -13.42 -20.19
C ASP A 28 -9.00 -11.90 -20.02
N ILE A 29 -7.92 -11.26 -19.56
CA ILE A 29 -7.83 -9.79 -19.49
C ILE A 29 -7.94 -9.19 -20.91
N ALA A 30 -7.27 -9.79 -21.90
CA ALA A 30 -7.28 -9.31 -23.27
C ALA A 30 -8.69 -9.32 -23.90
N ASP A 31 -9.53 -10.30 -23.54
CA ASP A 31 -10.94 -10.37 -23.98
C ASP A 31 -11.81 -9.21 -23.44
N HIS A 32 -11.37 -8.58 -22.36
CA HIS A 32 -12.06 -7.44 -21.74
C HIS A 32 -11.51 -6.09 -22.22
N ILE A 33 -10.47 -6.07 -23.06
CA ILE A 33 -9.82 -4.84 -23.51
C ILE A 33 -10.49 -4.26 -24.74
N GLU A 34 -10.60 -2.93 -24.74
CA GLU A 34 -10.99 -2.16 -25.91
C GLU A 34 -9.78 -1.38 -26.47
N THR A 35 -9.86 -0.95 -27.73
CA THR A 35 -8.78 -0.19 -28.38
C THR A 35 -9.29 1.20 -28.74
N ASP A 36 -8.43 2.20 -28.57
CA ASP A 36 -8.66 3.57 -29.05
C ASP A 36 -7.40 4.12 -29.73
N SER A 37 -7.56 5.17 -30.55
CA SER A 37 -6.46 5.77 -31.32
C SER A 37 -6.54 7.28 -31.33
N PHE A 38 -5.41 7.91 -31.05
CA PHE A 38 -5.26 9.35 -30.91
C PHE A 38 -4.24 9.88 -31.90
N ALA A 39 -4.54 11.01 -32.53
CA ALA A 39 -3.62 11.76 -33.36
C ALA A 39 -2.55 12.47 -32.53
N GLU A 40 -1.47 12.92 -33.18
CA GLU A 40 -0.47 13.76 -32.52
C GLU A 40 -1.09 15.08 -32.01
N GLY A 41 -0.78 15.44 -30.77
CA GLY A 41 -1.32 16.60 -30.07
C GLY A 41 -2.73 16.39 -29.50
N GLU A 42 -3.37 15.25 -29.75
CA GLU A 42 -4.69 14.95 -29.21
C GLU A 42 -4.62 14.54 -27.73
N PHE A 43 -5.61 14.99 -26.96
CA PHE A 43 -5.74 14.61 -25.56
C PHE A 43 -6.38 13.24 -25.46
N LEU A 44 -5.69 12.32 -24.78
CA LEU A 44 -6.28 11.06 -24.34
C LEU A 44 -7.25 11.32 -23.20
N VAL A 45 -6.84 12.19 -22.28
CA VAL A 45 -7.61 12.63 -21.12
C VAL A 45 -7.19 14.06 -20.79
N LYS A 46 -8.15 14.92 -20.46
CA LYS A 46 -7.87 16.26 -19.94
C LYS A 46 -7.94 16.28 -18.41
N HIS A 47 -7.14 17.13 -17.79
CA HIS A 47 -7.23 17.41 -16.38
C HIS A 47 -8.67 17.79 -15.99
N GLY A 48 -9.17 17.22 -14.90
CA GLY A 48 -10.55 17.43 -14.43
C GLY A 48 -11.60 16.54 -15.08
N GLU A 49 -11.26 15.75 -16.10
CA GLU A 49 -12.19 14.77 -16.66
C GLU A 49 -12.31 13.55 -15.72
N LEU A 50 -13.57 13.15 -15.47
CA LEU A 50 -13.88 11.85 -14.90
C LEU A 50 -13.77 10.82 -16.02
N SER A 51 -12.65 10.09 -16.05
CA SER A 51 -12.52 8.92 -16.91
C SER A 51 -12.37 7.67 -16.05
N GLU A 52 -13.23 6.70 -16.33
CA GLU A 52 -13.26 5.42 -15.64
C GLU A 52 -12.46 4.37 -16.43
N ARG A 53 -11.33 4.77 -17.02
CA ARG A 53 -10.54 3.92 -17.92
C ARG A 53 -9.11 3.72 -17.43
N LEU A 54 -8.67 2.47 -17.36
CA LEU A 54 -7.26 2.11 -17.27
C LEU A 54 -6.71 1.98 -18.68
N PHE A 55 -5.69 2.75 -19.05
CA PHE A 55 -5.06 2.63 -20.37
C PHE A 55 -3.70 1.95 -20.30
N PHE A 56 -3.41 1.13 -21.31
CA PHE A 56 -2.12 0.56 -21.62
C PHE A 56 -1.67 1.10 -22.98
N ILE A 57 -0.45 1.63 -23.06
CA ILE A 57 0.08 2.15 -24.31
C ILE A 57 0.48 0.97 -25.20
N PHE A 58 -0.23 0.79 -26.31
CA PHE A 58 0.03 -0.28 -27.28
C PHE A 58 1.14 0.10 -28.25
N ASP A 59 1.01 1.30 -28.80
CA ASP A 59 1.97 1.89 -29.71
C ASP A 59 1.88 3.42 -29.62
N GLY A 60 2.97 4.12 -29.94
CA GLY A 60 3.04 5.57 -29.84
C GLY A 60 3.84 6.04 -28.63
N LYS A 61 3.52 7.26 -28.16
CA LYS A 61 4.22 7.93 -27.07
C LYS A 61 3.32 9.04 -26.53
N ILE A 62 3.19 9.13 -25.22
CA ILE A 62 2.35 10.14 -24.55
C ILE A 62 3.16 10.96 -23.56
N GLU A 63 2.71 12.17 -23.30
CA GLU A 63 3.17 13.03 -22.22
C GLU A 63 2.07 13.17 -21.18
N VAL A 64 2.43 12.97 -19.91
CA VAL A 64 1.58 13.22 -18.74
C VAL A 64 2.07 14.51 -18.11
N LYS A 65 1.25 15.56 -18.11
CA LYS A 65 1.59 16.89 -17.60
C LYS A 65 0.67 17.26 -16.46
N ASN A 66 1.22 17.57 -15.30
CA ASN A 66 0.42 18.04 -14.17
C ASN A 66 0.30 19.58 -14.23
N PRO A 67 -0.86 20.14 -14.58
CA PRO A 67 -1.01 21.58 -14.75
C PRO A 67 -0.88 22.36 -13.42
N LEU A 68 -1.02 21.69 -12.28
CA LEU A 68 -0.93 22.30 -10.94
C LEU A 68 0.47 22.24 -10.35
N ASN A 69 1.41 21.53 -10.98
CA ASN A 69 2.79 21.45 -10.53
C ASN A 69 3.62 22.51 -11.27
N SER A 70 3.71 23.71 -10.69
CA SER A 70 4.41 24.87 -11.25
C SER A 70 5.85 25.04 -10.75
N ASP A 71 6.37 24.08 -9.98
CA ASP A 71 7.74 24.12 -9.47
C ASP A 71 8.75 23.99 -10.62
N PHE A 72 9.40 25.11 -10.95
CA PHE A 72 10.37 25.23 -12.04
C PHE A 72 11.61 24.32 -11.94
N LEU A 73 11.82 23.68 -10.78
CA LEU A 73 12.99 22.84 -10.47
C LEU A 73 12.78 21.34 -10.70
N LEU A 74 11.54 20.88 -10.91
CA LEU A 74 11.21 19.47 -11.17
C LEU A 74 10.70 19.30 -12.61
N GLN A 75 10.97 18.14 -13.23
CA GLN A 75 10.38 17.83 -14.54
C GLN A 75 8.84 17.83 -14.42
N ASN A 76 8.20 18.84 -15.02
CA ASN A 76 6.75 19.05 -14.98
C ASN A 76 5.95 18.08 -15.86
N SER A 77 6.62 17.12 -16.51
CA SER A 77 5.97 16.09 -17.30
C SER A 77 6.74 14.78 -17.28
N VAL A 78 6.00 13.68 -17.40
CA VAL A 78 6.52 12.33 -17.53
C VAL A 78 6.08 11.78 -18.88
N THR A 79 7.03 11.21 -19.62
CA THR A 79 6.73 10.59 -20.90
C THR A 79 6.63 9.09 -20.78
N LEU A 80 5.60 8.50 -21.37
CA LEU A 80 5.39 7.06 -21.41
C LEU A 80 5.28 6.56 -22.86
N ALA A 81 5.72 5.31 -23.08
CA ALA A 81 5.67 4.63 -24.37
C ALA A 81 5.08 3.22 -24.19
N ARG A 82 5.21 2.35 -25.20
CA ARG A 82 4.65 0.98 -25.20
C ARG A 82 4.87 0.25 -23.86
N GLY A 83 3.80 -0.33 -23.32
CA GLY A 83 3.79 -0.99 -22.01
C GLY A 83 3.63 -0.06 -20.81
N GLY A 84 3.57 1.26 -21.02
CA GLY A 84 3.19 2.23 -19.99
C GLY A 84 1.71 2.13 -19.62
N VAL A 85 1.39 2.44 -18.37
CA VAL A 85 0.04 2.34 -17.79
C VAL A 85 -0.35 3.68 -17.18
N ILE A 86 -1.60 4.12 -17.41
CA ILE A 86 -2.18 5.36 -16.88
C ILE A 86 -3.64 5.16 -16.50
N GLY A 87 -4.17 6.03 -15.64
CA GLY A 87 -5.58 6.03 -15.23
C GLY A 87 -5.89 5.10 -14.06
N GLU A 88 -4.92 4.35 -13.56
CA GLU A 88 -5.11 3.45 -12.41
C GLU A 88 -5.58 4.17 -11.15
N ILE A 89 -5.09 5.39 -10.88
CA ILE A 89 -5.55 6.21 -9.75
C ILE A 89 -7.01 6.62 -9.97
N SER A 90 -7.35 7.25 -11.09
CA SER A 90 -8.73 7.70 -11.39
C SER A 90 -9.74 6.57 -11.24
N LEU A 91 -9.38 5.40 -11.76
CA LEU A 91 -10.21 4.21 -11.72
C LEU A 91 -10.47 3.69 -10.31
N VAL A 92 -9.41 3.60 -9.50
CA VAL A 92 -9.45 3.04 -8.15
C VAL A 92 -10.05 4.03 -7.15
N VAL A 93 -9.69 5.30 -7.27
CA VAL A 93 -10.05 6.38 -6.34
C VAL A 93 -11.41 6.98 -6.69
N ASN A 94 -11.90 6.79 -7.91
CA ASN A 94 -13.09 7.45 -8.44
C ASN A 94 -13.00 8.98 -8.38
N THR A 95 -11.85 9.53 -8.79
CA THR A 95 -11.63 10.97 -8.91
C THR A 95 -11.30 11.35 -10.33
N ALA A 96 -11.53 12.62 -10.68
CA ALA A 96 -11.08 13.15 -11.96
C ALA A 96 -9.55 13.02 -12.12
N TYR A 97 -9.09 12.98 -13.38
CA TYR A 97 -7.66 12.95 -13.66
C TYR A 97 -6.98 14.23 -13.18
N THR A 98 -5.85 14.05 -12.51
CA THR A 98 -5.05 15.15 -11.96
C THR A 98 -4.06 15.73 -12.97
N ALA A 99 -3.96 15.15 -14.17
CA ALA A 99 -2.99 15.53 -15.19
C ALA A 99 -3.63 15.50 -16.59
N ASP A 100 -3.10 16.35 -17.48
CA ASP A 100 -3.34 16.25 -18.91
C ASP A 100 -2.52 15.10 -19.49
N ILE A 101 -3.12 14.34 -20.39
CA ILE A 101 -2.46 13.22 -21.08
C ILE A 101 -2.58 13.45 -22.57
N ILE A 102 -1.45 13.70 -23.21
CA ILE A 102 -1.39 14.16 -24.61
C ILE A 102 -0.58 13.17 -25.42
N ALA A 103 -1.07 12.80 -26.60
CA ALA A 103 -0.33 12.01 -27.57
C ALA A 103 0.78 12.86 -28.21
N LEU A 104 2.05 12.46 -28.02
CA LEU A 104 3.20 13.13 -28.66
C LEU A 104 3.43 12.71 -30.11
N ARG A 105 2.70 11.69 -30.56
CA ARG A 105 2.62 11.18 -31.92
C ARG A 105 1.37 10.32 -32.02
N LYS A 106 1.01 9.86 -33.22
CA LYS A 106 -0.07 8.87 -33.39
C LYS A 106 0.09 7.73 -32.38
N THR A 107 -0.89 7.57 -31.50
CA THR A 107 -0.82 6.68 -30.35
C THR A 107 -2.05 5.79 -30.34
N THR A 108 -1.82 4.49 -30.17
CA THR A 108 -2.88 3.50 -29.97
C THR A 108 -2.83 3.05 -28.52
N VAL A 109 -3.97 3.00 -27.86
CA VAL A 109 -4.08 2.54 -26.48
C VAL A 109 -5.06 1.38 -26.40
N LEU A 110 -4.76 0.47 -25.47
CA LEU A 110 -5.70 -0.53 -24.98
C LEU A 110 -6.32 0.01 -23.70
N TYR A 111 -7.60 -0.22 -23.45
CA TYR A 111 -8.21 0.23 -22.20
C TYR A 111 -9.23 -0.73 -21.61
N LEU A 112 -9.33 -0.69 -20.27
CA LEU A 112 -10.37 -1.33 -19.48
C LEU A 112 -11.25 -0.25 -18.87
N ASN A 113 -12.57 -0.39 -18.99
CA ASN A 113 -13.51 0.42 -18.21
C ASN A 113 -13.65 -0.09 -16.76
N ARG A 114 -14.27 0.70 -15.90
CA ARG A 114 -14.46 0.38 -14.47
C ARG A 114 -15.18 -0.93 -14.23
N ASP A 115 -16.24 -1.23 -14.96
CA ASP A 115 -17.02 -2.45 -14.73
C ASP A 115 -16.18 -3.71 -15.00
N ARG A 116 -15.49 -3.73 -16.14
CA ARG A 116 -14.59 -4.84 -16.51
C ARG A 116 -13.40 -4.93 -15.58
N PHE A 117 -12.85 -3.80 -15.18
CA PHE A 117 -11.81 -3.74 -14.19
C PHE A 117 -12.24 -4.33 -12.84
N ASN A 118 -13.39 -3.91 -12.32
CA ASN A 118 -13.94 -4.40 -11.06
C ASN A 118 -14.20 -5.91 -11.11
N TYR A 119 -14.68 -6.40 -12.25
CA TYR A 119 -14.83 -7.83 -12.49
C TYR A 119 -13.48 -8.57 -12.42
N LEU A 120 -12.46 -8.11 -13.14
CA LEU A 120 -11.13 -8.73 -13.18
C LEU A 120 -10.42 -8.71 -11.82
N VAL A 121 -10.54 -7.61 -11.06
CA VAL A 121 -9.98 -7.48 -9.70
C VAL A 121 -10.62 -8.49 -8.74
N LYS A 122 -11.93 -8.71 -8.85
CA LYS A 122 -12.65 -9.71 -8.05
C LYS A 122 -12.33 -11.14 -8.46
N LYS A 123 -12.19 -11.38 -9.77
CA LYS A 123 -11.90 -12.71 -10.32
C LYS A 123 -10.45 -13.15 -10.07
N TYR A 124 -9.49 -12.23 -10.17
CA TYR A 124 -8.06 -12.52 -10.08
C TYR A 124 -7.36 -11.66 -9.04
N ARG A 125 -7.10 -12.25 -7.87
CA ARG A 125 -6.35 -11.59 -6.78
C ARG A 125 -5.00 -11.03 -7.23
N VAL A 126 -4.30 -11.74 -8.11
CA VAL A 126 -3.00 -11.31 -8.68
C VAL A 126 -3.13 -9.97 -9.41
N PHE A 127 -4.25 -9.72 -10.09
CA PHE A 127 -4.49 -8.45 -10.78
C PHE A 127 -4.67 -7.29 -9.78
N ALA A 128 -5.36 -7.54 -8.66
CA ALA A 128 -5.50 -6.59 -7.56
C ALA A 128 -4.14 -6.27 -6.88
N GLU A 129 -3.25 -7.26 -6.76
CA GLU A 129 -1.89 -7.07 -6.23
C GLU A 129 -1.03 -6.19 -7.14
N VAL A 130 -1.15 -6.38 -8.45
CA VAL A 130 -0.50 -5.53 -9.45
C VAL A 130 -0.92 -4.07 -9.30
N LEU A 131 -2.20 -3.80 -9.12
CA LEU A 131 -2.73 -2.45 -8.90
C LEU A 131 -2.26 -1.84 -7.59
N SER A 132 -2.25 -2.66 -6.54
CA SER A 132 -1.70 -2.26 -5.24
C SER A 132 -0.26 -1.78 -5.39
N ASN A 133 0.54 -2.47 -6.19
CA ASN A 133 1.92 -2.10 -6.47
C ASN A 133 2.04 -0.86 -7.35
N LEU A 134 1.18 -0.67 -8.35
CA LEU A 134 1.15 0.54 -9.17
C LEU A 134 0.86 1.78 -8.33
N ILE A 135 -0.20 1.75 -7.52
CA ILE A 135 -0.59 2.91 -6.71
C ILE A 135 0.46 3.15 -5.63
N THR A 136 0.97 2.09 -4.99
CA THR A 136 2.08 2.20 -4.04
C THR A 136 3.32 2.87 -4.64
N ARG A 137 3.64 2.62 -5.92
CA ARG A 137 4.76 3.28 -6.61
C ARG A 137 4.49 4.75 -6.92
N ARG A 138 3.23 5.16 -7.02
CA ARG A 138 2.84 6.55 -7.24
C ARG A 138 2.64 7.32 -5.93
N MET A 139 2.52 6.63 -4.80
CA MET A 139 2.48 7.25 -3.48
C MET A 139 3.86 7.83 -3.12
N GLY A 140 3.92 9.10 -2.75
CA GLY A 140 5.14 9.81 -2.33
C GLY A 140 6.19 9.99 -3.43
N HIS A 141 5.77 10.08 -4.70
CA HIS A 141 6.66 10.32 -5.84
C HIS A 141 6.19 11.54 -6.66
N SER A 142 7.13 12.32 -7.18
CA SER A 142 6.84 13.48 -8.05
C SER A 142 5.93 13.08 -9.22
N GLY A 143 4.73 13.70 -9.28
CA GLY A 143 3.70 13.40 -10.30
C GLY A 143 2.67 12.33 -9.90
N GLY A 144 2.72 11.81 -8.67
CA GLY A 144 1.76 10.84 -8.13
C GLY A 144 0.90 11.36 -6.96
N ILE A 145 0.49 10.46 -6.06
CA ILE A 145 -0.27 10.80 -4.85
C ILE A 145 0.73 11.25 -3.80
N ASN A 146 0.75 12.55 -3.49
CA ASN A 146 1.70 13.14 -2.54
C ASN A 146 1.05 13.53 -1.22
N LYS A 147 -0.26 13.38 -1.08
CA LYS A 147 -0.99 13.67 0.15
C LYS A 147 -1.99 12.57 0.47
N VAL A 148 -2.27 12.39 1.75
CA VAL A 148 -3.40 11.65 2.29
C VAL A 148 -4.03 12.55 3.35
N GLY A 149 -5.20 13.12 3.09
CA GLY A 149 -5.78 14.19 3.89
C GLY A 149 -4.80 15.36 4.06
N ARG A 150 -4.49 15.69 5.33
CA ARG A 150 -3.52 16.74 5.70
C ARG A 150 -2.06 16.30 5.69
N TYR A 151 -1.78 15.03 5.41
CA TYR A 151 -0.45 14.45 5.53
C TYR A 151 0.26 14.43 4.18
N GLU A 152 1.44 15.03 4.11
CA GLU A 152 2.30 15.00 2.93
C GLU A 152 3.20 13.75 2.95
N LEU A 153 3.13 12.92 1.91
CA LEU A 153 3.92 11.69 1.82
C LEU A 153 5.36 12.01 1.40
N LEU A 154 6.32 11.68 2.28
CA LEU A 154 7.75 11.92 2.09
C LEU A 154 8.49 10.74 1.46
N GLY A 155 7.90 9.54 1.48
CA GLY A 155 8.48 8.35 0.88
C GLY A 155 8.06 7.05 1.56
N LYS A 156 8.48 5.91 1.01
CA LYS A 156 8.13 4.57 1.55
C LYS A 156 9.13 4.13 2.63
N LEU A 157 8.62 3.68 3.77
CA LEU A 157 9.42 3.12 4.87
C LEU A 157 9.53 1.59 4.77
N GLY A 158 8.46 0.91 4.36
CA GLY A 158 8.44 -0.54 4.31
C GLY A 158 7.22 -1.12 3.59
N GLN A 159 7.27 -2.41 3.29
CA GLN A 159 6.15 -3.15 2.71
C GLN A 159 6.05 -4.51 3.37
N GLY A 160 4.88 -4.80 3.93
CA GLY A 160 4.54 -6.09 4.51
C GLY A 160 3.60 -6.89 3.59
N GLY A 161 3.06 -7.99 4.11
CA GLY A 161 2.06 -8.81 3.41
C GLY A 161 0.77 -8.05 3.15
N MET A 162 0.23 -7.40 4.18
CA MET A 162 -1.10 -6.75 4.14
C MET A 162 -1.06 -5.25 3.87
N SER A 163 0.05 -4.59 4.19
CA SER A 163 0.13 -3.13 4.17
C SER A 163 1.46 -2.62 3.63
N THR A 164 1.45 -1.34 3.25
CA THR A 164 2.65 -0.56 2.93
C THR A 164 2.75 0.59 3.92
N VAL A 165 3.93 0.87 4.46
CA VAL A 165 4.16 1.96 5.41
C VAL A 165 4.95 3.08 4.74
N PHE A 166 4.48 4.31 4.90
CA PHE A 166 5.09 5.53 4.36
C PHE A 166 5.52 6.47 5.47
N ASN A 167 6.58 7.24 5.22
CA ASN A 167 6.92 8.42 5.99
C ASN A 167 6.05 9.57 5.48
N ALA A 168 5.51 10.37 6.38
CA ALA A 168 4.72 11.52 6.03
C ALA A 168 4.95 12.69 7.01
N PHE A 169 4.57 13.88 6.59
CA PHE A 169 4.57 15.08 7.42
C PHE A 169 3.13 15.52 7.69
N ASP A 170 2.77 15.66 8.95
CA ASP A 170 1.50 16.30 9.37
C ASP A 170 1.68 17.81 9.21
N CYS A 171 1.06 18.40 8.18
CA CYS A 171 1.20 19.82 7.88
C CYS A 171 0.54 20.73 8.93
N GLU A 172 -0.38 20.23 9.75
CA GLU A 172 -1.07 21.03 10.77
C GLU A 172 -0.35 20.97 12.12
N LEU A 173 0.16 19.80 12.49
CA LEU A 173 0.89 19.60 13.75
C LEU A 173 2.42 19.72 13.61
N GLU A 174 2.90 20.00 12.40
CA GLU A 174 4.31 20.20 12.04
C GLU A 174 5.24 19.10 12.54
N ARG A 175 4.86 17.83 12.30
CA ARG A 175 5.62 16.66 12.77
C ARG A 175 5.64 15.53 11.76
N GLU A 176 6.71 14.73 11.78
CA GLU A 176 6.74 13.49 11.00
C GLU A 176 5.89 12.39 11.64
N VAL A 177 5.23 11.61 10.78
CA VAL A 177 4.37 10.49 11.14
C VAL A 177 4.65 9.29 10.21
N ALA A 178 4.25 8.11 10.64
CA ALA A 178 4.18 6.94 9.77
C ALA A 178 2.73 6.71 9.35
N ILE A 179 2.52 6.41 8.06
CA ILE A 179 1.19 6.08 7.51
C ILE A 179 1.22 4.65 6.98
N LYS A 180 0.48 3.74 7.63
CA LYS A 180 0.29 2.36 7.17
C LYS A 180 -0.96 2.34 6.28
N MET A 181 -0.79 1.96 5.02
CA MET A 181 -1.85 1.83 4.02
C MET A 181 -2.22 0.36 3.84
N LEU A 182 -3.51 0.03 3.90
CA LEU A 182 -4.02 -1.28 3.49
C LEU A 182 -3.85 -1.47 1.98
N LYS A 183 -3.30 -2.60 1.54
CA LYS A 183 -3.14 -2.87 0.10
C LYS A 183 -4.52 -3.01 -0.56
N TYR A 184 -4.63 -2.50 -1.78
CA TYR A 184 -5.89 -2.49 -2.53
C TYR A 184 -6.53 -3.87 -2.71
N HIS A 185 -5.72 -4.91 -2.94
CA HIS A 185 -6.25 -6.28 -3.06
C HIS A 185 -6.92 -6.81 -1.79
N LEU A 186 -6.72 -6.15 -0.64
CA LEU A 186 -7.40 -6.42 0.63
C LEU A 186 -8.48 -5.40 0.94
N ALA A 187 -8.40 -4.20 0.36
CA ALA A 187 -9.39 -3.12 0.56
C ALA A 187 -10.75 -3.39 -0.10
N PHE A 188 -10.90 -4.47 -0.87
CA PHE A 188 -12.19 -4.92 -1.42
C PHE A 188 -12.88 -5.98 -0.58
N ASP A 189 -12.26 -6.42 0.51
CA ASP A 189 -12.77 -7.47 1.40
C ASP A 189 -13.02 -6.85 2.78
N SER A 190 -14.28 -6.89 3.22
CA SER A 190 -14.74 -6.27 4.47
C SER A 190 -14.01 -6.81 5.69
N ASP A 191 -13.65 -8.10 5.68
CA ASP A 191 -13.01 -8.73 6.83
C ASP A 191 -11.59 -8.19 7.06
N TYR A 192 -10.88 -7.87 5.97
CA TYR A 192 -9.55 -7.25 6.07
C TYR A 192 -9.65 -5.78 6.48
N ILE A 193 -10.65 -5.04 5.99
CA ILE A 193 -10.90 -3.67 6.43
C ILE A 193 -11.20 -3.65 7.93
N GLU A 194 -12.10 -4.51 8.40
CA GLU A 194 -12.48 -4.55 9.81
C GLU A 194 -11.30 -4.91 10.71
N ARG A 195 -10.48 -5.91 10.32
CA ARG A 195 -9.25 -6.26 11.04
C ARG A 195 -8.26 -5.10 11.09
N PHE A 196 -8.07 -4.41 9.97
CA PHE A 196 -7.15 -3.28 9.87
C PHE A 196 -7.59 -2.11 10.74
N GLU A 197 -8.88 -1.75 10.72
CA GLU A 197 -9.39 -0.69 11.58
C GLU A 197 -9.43 -1.12 13.06
N ARG A 198 -9.67 -2.39 13.35
CA ARG A 198 -9.60 -2.94 14.70
C ARG A 198 -8.18 -2.85 15.27
N GLU A 199 -7.15 -3.16 14.48
CA GLU A 199 -5.75 -2.97 14.88
C GLU A 199 -5.52 -1.53 15.37
N ALA A 200 -5.92 -0.55 14.57
CA ALA A 200 -5.79 0.87 14.90
C ALA A 200 -6.54 1.25 16.18
N ARG A 201 -7.79 0.77 16.34
CA ARG A 201 -8.60 1.04 17.54
C ARG A 201 -8.00 0.43 18.81
N VAL A 202 -7.44 -0.78 18.72
CA VAL A 202 -6.76 -1.44 19.83
C VAL A 202 -5.52 -0.65 20.23
N ILE A 203 -4.69 -0.24 19.27
CA ILE A 203 -3.48 0.52 19.58
C ILE A 203 -3.84 1.91 20.13
N ALA A 204 -4.84 2.58 19.57
CA ALA A 204 -5.27 3.90 20.02
C ALA A 204 -5.84 3.91 21.45
N SER A 205 -6.32 2.76 21.96
CA SER A 205 -6.77 2.66 23.35
C SER A 205 -5.61 2.47 24.35
N LEU A 206 -4.42 2.13 23.87
CA LEU A 206 -3.23 1.88 24.68
C LEU A 206 -2.36 3.14 24.77
N ASN A 207 -1.88 3.46 25.97
CA ASN A 207 -0.93 4.54 26.19
C ASN A 207 0.25 4.03 27.03
N HIS A 208 1.32 3.60 26.34
CA HIS A 208 2.50 3.03 26.98
C HIS A 208 3.79 3.45 26.24
N PRO A 209 4.88 3.80 26.94
CA PRO A 209 6.13 4.25 26.31
C PRO A 209 6.77 3.22 25.37
N ASN A 210 6.46 1.93 25.55
CA ASN A 210 6.96 0.83 24.73
C ASN A 210 5.92 0.24 23.77
N ILE A 211 4.78 0.91 23.55
CA ILE A 211 3.81 0.59 22.49
C ILE A 211 3.76 1.79 21.54
N VAL A 212 3.62 1.53 20.23
CA VAL A 212 3.46 2.59 19.21
C VAL A 212 2.14 3.32 19.40
N ASN A 213 2.11 4.64 19.20
CA ASN A 213 0.86 5.40 19.27
C ASN A 213 0.18 5.48 17.90
N VAL A 214 -1.14 5.27 17.85
CA VAL A 214 -1.98 5.58 16.68
C VAL A 214 -2.68 6.90 16.91
N TYR A 215 -2.68 7.75 15.88
CA TYR A 215 -3.30 9.08 15.93
C TYR A 215 -4.70 9.05 15.34
N GLU A 216 -4.88 8.43 14.16
CA GLU A 216 -6.18 8.36 13.50
C GLU A 216 -6.22 7.29 12.40
N ILE A 217 -7.44 7.03 11.91
CA ILE A 217 -7.71 6.25 10.71
C ILE A 217 -8.24 7.21 9.64
N VAL A 218 -7.63 7.18 8.46
CA VAL A 218 -8.07 7.96 7.30
C VAL A 218 -8.61 7.02 6.24
N ALA A 219 -9.78 7.35 5.70
CA ALA A 219 -10.40 6.63 4.58
C ALA A 219 -10.33 7.51 3.33
N GLU A 220 -9.32 7.27 2.50
CA GLU A 220 -9.12 7.99 1.25
C GLU A 220 -8.71 7.03 0.14
N TYR A 221 -8.79 7.50 -1.11
CA TYR A 221 -8.29 6.76 -2.26
C TYR A 221 -8.85 5.33 -2.39
N SER A 222 -10.07 5.07 -1.93
CA SER A 222 -10.69 3.74 -1.86
C SER A 222 -9.88 2.70 -1.08
N THR A 223 -9.12 3.13 -0.07
CA THR A 223 -8.44 2.24 0.89
C THR A 223 -8.54 2.80 2.30
N ARG A 224 -7.82 2.20 3.25
CA ARG A 224 -7.66 2.65 4.63
C ARG A 224 -6.22 2.95 4.94
N PHE A 225 -6.02 3.99 5.72
CA PHE A 225 -4.74 4.42 6.24
C PHE A 225 -4.81 4.52 7.76
N ILE A 226 -3.76 4.07 8.44
CA ILE A 226 -3.55 4.29 9.87
C ILE A 226 -2.40 5.24 10.01
N VAL A 227 -2.65 6.39 10.62
CA VAL A 227 -1.62 7.39 10.91
C VAL A 227 -1.12 7.16 12.32
N MET A 228 0.18 6.99 12.46
CA MET A 228 0.81 6.56 13.71
C MET A 228 2.15 7.25 13.95
N GLU A 229 2.67 7.10 15.16
CA GLU A 229 3.99 7.54 15.56
C GLU A 229 5.07 7.02 14.60
N LYS A 230 5.91 7.93 14.09
CA LYS A 230 7.10 7.53 13.35
C LYS A 230 8.14 7.00 14.33
N LEU A 231 8.49 5.73 14.18
CA LEU A 231 9.53 5.11 14.98
C LEU A 231 10.91 5.33 14.34
N HIS A 232 11.85 5.84 15.12
CA HIS A 232 13.22 6.08 14.68
C HIS A 232 14.09 4.89 15.06
N GLY A 233 14.35 3.97 14.12
CA GLY A 233 15.15 2.78 14.41
C GLY A 233 14.91 1.65 13.42
N ASP A 234 15.56 0.51 13.70
CA ASP A 234 15.35 -0.73 12.95
C ASP A 234 14.56 -1.71 13.82
N ASN A 235 13.80 -2.62 13.19
CA ASN A 235 13.22 -3.73 13.91
C ASN A 235 14.31 -4.73 14.35
N LEU A 236 14.06 -5.47 15.45
CA LEU A 236 15.04 -6.41 16.00
C LEU A 236 15.48 -7.46 14.98
N SER A 237 14.60 -7.89 14.06
CA SER A 237 14.98 -8.86 13.02
C SER A 237 16.05 -8.31 12.06
N VAL A 238 15.99 -7.02 11.72
CA VAL A 238 16.99 -6.33 10.91
C VAL A 238 18.28 -6.15 11.70
N ILE A 239 18.18 -5.79 12.97
CA ILE A 239 19.36 -5.63 13.84
C ILE A 239 20.09 -6.97 14.01
N GLN A 240 19.36 -8.05 14.32
CA GLN A 240 19.93 -9.40 14.46
C GLN A 240 20.66 -9.88 13.20
N LYS A 241 20.15 -9.55 12.01
CA LYS A 241 20.84 -9.86 10.75
C LYS A 241 22.18 -9.12 10.61
N LYS A 242 22.31 -7.93 11.19
CA LYS A 242 23.52 -7.10 11.12
C LYS A 242 24.57 -7.50 12.17
N VAL A 243 24.14 -7.74 13.40
CA VAL A 243 25.06 -7.93 14.54
C VAL A 243 25.12 -9.37 15.08
N GLY A 244 24.24 -10.26 14.60
CA GLY A 244 24.08 -11.59 15.14
C GLY A 244 23.19 -11.61 16.39
N ALA A 245 23.49 -12.51 17.31
CA ALA A 245 22.74 -12.61 18.56
C ALA A 245 23.04 -11.42 19.49
N PHE A 246 22.00 -10.91 20.15
CA PHE A 246 22.16 -9.94 21.23
C PHE A 246 22.91 -10.57 22.41
N ASN A 247 23.74 -9.79 23.08
CA ASN A 247 24.36 -10.25 24.31
C ASN A 247 23.34 -10.31 25.47
N LEU A 248 23.73 -10.90 26.60
CA LEU A 248 22.83 -11.08 27.74
C LEU A 248 22.27 -9.76 28.28
N TYR A 249 23.08 -8.70 28.30
CA TYR A 249 22.66 -7.39 28.79
C TYR A 249 21.60 -6.76 27.87
N GLU A 250 21.85 -6.75 26.56
CA GLU A 250 20.90 -6.25 25.55
C GLU A 250 19.61 -7.05 25.57
N THR A 251 19.70 -8.38 25.63
CA THR A 251 18.55 -9.28 25.70
C THR A 251 17.67 -8.95 26.91
N ARG A 252 18.28 -8.78 28.09
CA ARG A 252 17.55 -8.41 29.31
C ARG A 252 16.86 -7.06 29.18
N MET A 253 17.53 -6.06 28.60
CA MET A 253 16.96 -4.72 28.39
C MET A 253 15.75 -4.75 27.45
N ILE A 254 15.83 -5.51 26.36
CA ILE A 254 14.74 -5.68 25.39
C ILE A 254 13.56 -6.39 26.04
N LEU A 255 13.80 -7.55 26.67
CA LEU A 255 12.74 -8.37 27.25
C LEU A 255 12.06 -7.68 28.43
N SER A 256 12.78 -6.90 29.24
CA SER A 256 12.17 -6.14 30.35
C SER A 256 11.18 -5.11 29.85
N GLN A 257 11.55 -4.33 28.82
CA GLN A 257 10.65 -3.32 28.24
C GLN A 257 9.45 -3.97 27.52
N LEU A 258 9.69 -5.11 26.84
CA LEU A 258 8.63 -5.85 26.19
C LEU A 258 7.65 -6.46 27.20
N ALA A 259 8.15 -7.03 28.31
CA ALA A 259 7.32 -7.59 29.37
C ALA A 259 6.43 -6.52 30.02
N ASP A 260 6.97 -5.32 30.25
CA ASP A 260 6.22 -4.17 30.77
C ASP A 260 5.08 -3.75 29.82
N ALA A 261 5.38 -3.62 28.52
CA ALA A 261 4.38 -3.34 27.49
C ALA A 261 3.28 -4.41 27.42
N LEU A 262 3.65 -5.69 27.49
CA LEU A 262 2.72 -6.80 27.43
C LEU A 262 1.86 -6.88 28.69
N GLN A 263 2.44 -6.69 29.87
CA GLN A 263 1.70 -6.63 31.13
C GLN A 263 0.66 -5.50 31.08
N TYR A 264 1.05 -4.32 30.61
CA TYR A 264 0.13 -3.20 30.42
C TYR A 264 -1.05 -3.58 29.49
N ALA A 265 -0.76 -4.17 28.33
CA ALA A 265 -1.80 -4.60 27.39
C ALA A 265 -2.72 -5.69 27.98
N HIS A 266 -2.15 -6.67 28.68
CA HIS A 266 -2.92 -7.75 29.32
C HIS A 266 -3.84 -7.25 30.44
N HIS A 267 -3.50 -6.17 31.13
CA HIS A 267 -4.35 -5.53 32.14
C HIS A 267 -5.27 -4.44 31.58
N HIS A 268 -5.26 -4.22 30.27
CA HIS A 268 -6.06 -3.16 29.65
C HIS A 268 -7.53 -3.59 29.49
N GLY A 269 -8.44 -2.85 30.11
CA GLY A 269 -9.88 -3.16 30.12
C GLY A 269 -10.22 -4.40 30.95
N GLU A 270 -11.49 -4.82 30.95
CA GLU A 270 -11.95 -5.92 31.81
C GLU A 270 -11.43 -7.30 31.38
N ARG A 271 -11.21 -7.50 30.07
CA ARG A 271 -10.75 -8.79 29.51
C ARG A 271 -9.27 -8.81 29.15
N GLY A 272 -8.58 -7.69 29.16
CA GLY A 272 -7.20 -7.59 28.66
C GLY A 272 -7.11 -7.64 27.13
N ILE A 273 -5.91 -7.36 26.61
CA ILE A 273 -5.56 -7.46 25.18
C ILE A 273 -4.33 -8.35 25.03
N VAL A 274 -4.49 -9.47 24.33
CA VAL A 274 -3.39 -10.37 23.95
C VAL A 274 -2.91 -10.00 22.54
N HIS A 275 -1.62 -9.78 22.36
CA HIS A 275 -1.05 -9.34 21.08
C HIS A 275 -0.99 -10.45 20.01
N ARG A 276 -0.65 -11.70 20.40
CA ARG A 276 -0.61 -12.92 19.57
C ARG A 276 0.38 -12.99 18.39
N ASP A 277 1.19 -11.96 18.15
CA ASP A 277 2.20 -11.98 17.08
C ASP A 277 3.49 -11.30 17.53
N ILE A 278 4.00 -11.73 18.69
CA ILE A 278 5.27 -11.25 19.23
C ILE A 278 6.41 -11.92 18.48
N LYS A 279 7.19 -11.11 17.76
CA LYS A 279 8.36 -11.53 16.99
C LYS A 279 9.32 -10.36 16.78
N PRO A 280 10.61 -10.61 16.47
CA PRO A 280 11.61 -9.56 16.28
C PRO A 280 11.27 -8.52 15.20
N SER A 281 10.46 -8.84 14.19
CA SER A 281 10.08 -7.87 13.16
C SER A 281 9.03 -6.85 13.63
N ASN A 282 8.33 -7.13 14.74
CA ASN A 282 7.26 -6.29 15.29
C ASN A 282 7.75 -5.44 16.49
N ILE A 283 9.04 -5.46 16.77
CA ILE A 283 9.67 -4.70 17.84
C ILE A 283 10.72 -3.80 17.20
N VAL A 284 10.52 -2.48 17.27
CA VAL A 284 11.47 -1.48 16.76
C VAL A 284 12.33 -0.98 17.91
N MET A 285 13.64 -0.92 17.71
CA MET A 285 14.57 -0.37 18.69
C MET A 285 15.25 0.88 18.12
N ASP A 286 15.21 1.97 18.89
CA ASP A 286 15.94 3.18 18.55
C ASP A 286 17.42 3.12 18.97
N LYS A 287 18.18 4.16 18.61
CA LYS A 287 19.62 4.25 18.93
C LYS A 287 19.92 4.35 20.43
N SER A 288 18.92 4.68 21.27
CA SER A 288 19.05 4.73 22.72
C SER A 288 18.77 3.37 23.39
N GLY A 289 18.36 2.36 22.62
CA GLY A 289 17.98 1.04 23.13
C GLY A 289 16.54 0.96 23.64
N LYS A 290 15.73 1.99 23.39
CA LYS A 290 14.31 1.98 23.73
C LYS A 290 13.54 1.21 22.67
N ILE A 291 12.67 0.30 23.11
CA ILE A 291 11.85 -0.51 22.20
C ILE A 291 10.42 0.02 22.09
N LYS A 292 9.81 -0.19 20.92
CA LYS A 292 8.41 0.06 20.64
C LYS A 292 7.81 -1.19 20.00
N LEU A 293 6.78 -1.74 20.63
CA LEU A 293 5.97 -2.83 20.11
C LEU A 293 4.95 -2.28 19.10
N THR A 294 4.82 -2.96 17.97
CA THR A 294 3.97 -2.59 16.84
C THR A 294 3.14 -3.77 16.35
N ASP A 295 2.16 -3.51 15.47
CA ASP A 295 1.43 -4.52 14.69
C ASP A 295 0.49 -5.42 15.50
N PHE A 296 -0.59 -4.82 16.01
CA PHE A 296 -1.65 -5.50 16.78
C PHE A 296 -2.70 -6.15 15.86
N GLY A 297 -2.33 -6.52 14.63
CA GLY A 297 -3.26 -6.95 13.57
C GLY A 297 -4.14 -8.17 13.92
N VAL A 298 -3.68 -9.01 14.84
CA VAL A 298 -4.38 -10.20 15.35
C VAL A 298 -4.72 -10.10 16.84
N ALA A 299 -4.52 -8.92 17.44
CA ALA A 299 -4.70 -8.72 18.86
C ALA A 299 -6.18 -8.69 19.26
N GLY A 300 -6.45 -9.11 20.49
CA GLY A 300 -7.81 -9.11 21.03
C GLY A 300 -7.89 -9.69 22.43
N PRO A 301 -9.10 -9.75 23.01
CA PRO A 301 -9.29 -10.37 24.31
C PRO A 301 -8.90 -11.86 24.28
N PRO A 302 -8.57 -12.47 25.42
CA PRO A 302 -8.45 -13.92 25.56
C PRO A 302 -9.66 -14.62 24.93
N ARG A 303 -9.42 -15.75 24.24
CA ARG A 303 -10.47 -16.57 23.63
C ARG A 303 -10.56 -17.88 24.42
N ASP A 304 -11.78 -18.36 24.66
CA ASP A 304 -12.01 -19.50 25.57
C ASP A 304 -11.84 -20.88 24.90
N GLN A 305 -11.97 -21.01 23.57
CA GLN A 305 -11.65 -22.21 22.76
C GLN A 305 -12.06 -21.89 21.30
N GLU A 306 -11.21 -22.17 20.30
CA GLU A 306 -11.50 -22.20 18.82
C GLU A 306 -11.73 -20.85 18.06
N ILE A 307 -11.44 -20.63 16.75
CA ILE A 307 -10.76 -21.31 15.62
C ILE A 307 -10.13 -20.20 14.74
N ASN A 308 -8.80 -20.19 14.62
CA ASN A 308 -7.98 -19.71 13.49
C ASN A 308 -6.56 -19.55 14.03
N ILE A 309 -5.62 -20.33 13.48
CA ILE A 309 -4.20 -20.18 13.79
C ILE A 309 -3.76 -18.83 13.19
N GLU A 310 -3.73 -17.81 14.06
CA GLU A 310 -3.30 -16.45 13.75
C GLU A 310 -1.94 -16.21 14.42
N GLY A 311 -1.03 -15.53 13.70
CA GLY A 311 0.33 -15.29 14.16
C GLY A 311 1.37 -15.98 13.30
N THR A 312 2.63 -15.77 13.63
CA THR A 312 3.75 -16.33 12.87
C THR A 312 4.03 -17.77 13.32
N PRO A 313 4.00 -18.79 12.43
CA PRO A 313 4.07 -20.21 12.81
C PRO A 313 5.23 -20.57 13.76
N SER A 314 6.40 -19.99 13.54
CA SER A 314 7.60 -20.23 14.37
C SER A 314 7.53 -19.65 15.79
N TYR A 315 6.49 -18.85 16.10
CA TYR A 315 6.28 -18.18 17.39
C TYR A 315 4.95 -18.59 18.04
N LEU A 316 4.25 -19.59 17.48
CA LEU A 316 3.03 -20.12 18.08
C LEU A 316 3.34 -20.87 19.37
N ALA A 317 2.54 -20.62 20.39
CA ALA A 317 2.63 -21.34 21.64
C ALA A 317 2.01 -22.76 21.49
N PRO A 318 2.51 -23.78 22.20
CA PRO A 318 2.02 -25.17 22.07
C PRO A 318 0.52 -25.33 22.30
N GLU A 319 -0.09 -24.54 23.17
CA GLU A 319 -1.52 -24.54 23.46
C GLU A 319 -2.40 -24.00 22.31
N ILE A 320 -1.79 -23.44 21.26
CA ILE A 320 -2.46 -22.94 20.06
C ILE A 320 -2.43 -23.97 18.91
N ILE A 321 -1.61 -25.02 19.04
CA ILE A 321 -1.37 -26.07 18.03
C ILE A 321 -2.17 -27.33 18.39
#